data_AF-A0A2I8DKK6-F1
#
_entry.id   AF-A0A2I8DKK6-F1
#
_cell.length_a   1.000
_cell.length_b   1.000
_cell.length_c   1.000
_cell.angle_alpha   90.00
_cell.angle_beta   90.00
_cell.angle_gamma   90.00
#
_symmetry.space_group_name_H-M   'P 1'
#
loop_
_entity.id
_entity.type
_entity.pdbx_description
1 polymer ?
#
loop_
_entity_poly.entity_id
_entity_poly.type
_entity_poly.pdbx_seq_one_letter_code
_entity_poly.pdbx_strand_id
1 'polypeptide(L)'
;MSIFQKAAIALARSPGAGRLMRATAAGSALASRFVGGATAGQAAATAARLRERHGIRASLFYLGEYVADPAIIEQTVGQTVAACRALEAAGLDVHVSIDPTAIGYAHSDALGRDNARRIASAARRAAGGGRDWVVLDMEDDGIRERTCALHRELLDDGLPAGLTLQARRLRTLPDLEWAVRQRTSLRLVKGAFPVRALDHRGRARIDAAYLEAAAIMLSPQARAAGFLPVFGTHDDRLAGALMALARERGWAPDEFEFEMLYGVRTDWQLALRAMGYNLRVYLPFGADWWPYAIRRVGEHPRNAWLLARSLNSDGYAAGQG
;
A
#
# COMPACT_ATOMS: atom_id res chain seq x y z
N MET A 1 -0.46 -23.05 -6.48
CA MET A 1 0.37 -22.56 -5.35
C MET A 1 1.57 -23.48 -5.21
N SER A 2 2.79 -22.94 -5.10
CA SER A 2 4.00 -23.75 -4.92
C SER A 2 4.10 -24.32 -3.50
N ILE A 3 4.90 -25.38 -3.31
CA ILE A 3 5.18 -25.98 -1.99
C ILE A 3 5.79 -24.92 -1.04
N PHE A 4 6.65 -24.06 -1.58
CA PHE A 4 7.27 -22.95 -0.86
C PHE A 4 6.25 -21.92 -0.34
N GLN A 5 5.27 -21.54 -1.16
CA GLN A 5 4.18 -20.66 -0.75
C GLN A 5 3.32 -21.27 0.36
N LYS A 6 3.04 -22.58 0.29
CA LYS A 6 2.28 -23.29 1.33
C LYS A 6 3.04 -23.33 2.66
N ALA A 7 4.35 -23.58 2.62
CA ALA A 7 5.20 -23.57 3.82
C ALA A 7 5.29 -22.18 4.46
N ALA A 8 5.45 -21.12 3.66
CA ALA A 8 5.43 -19.75 4.16
C ALA A 8 4.08 -19.39 4.81
N ILE A 9 2.95 -19.78 4.21
CA ILE A 9 1.62 -19.54 4.80
C ILE A 9 1.45 -20.28 6.13
N ALA A 10 1.92 -21.53 6.22
CA ALA A 10 1.88 -22.30 7.46
C ALA A 10 2.71 -21.63 8.57
N LEU A 11 3.90 -21.13 8.23
CA LEU A 11 4.79 -20.43 9.16
C LEU A 11 4.23 -19.06 9.61
N ALA A 12 3.58 -18.32 8.70
CA ALA A 12 2.91 -17.06 9.01
C ALA A 12 1.73 -17.23 9.98
N ARG A 13 1.08 -18.39 9.97
CA ARG A 13 -0.07 -18.73 10.82
C ARG A 13 0.33 -19.37 12.15
N SER A 14 1.61 -19.67 12.39
CA SER A 14 2.06 -20.30 13.63
C SER A 14 2.11 -19.28 14.78
N PRO A 15 1.30 -19.42 15.84
CA PRO A 15 1.31 -18.49 16.97
C PRO A 15 2.64 -18.51 17.74
N GLY A 16 3.32 -19.67 17.79
CA GLY A 16 4.62 -19.83 18.44
C GLY A 16 5.73 -19.09 17.67
N ALA A 17 5.77 -19.23 16.35
CA ALA A 17 6.71 -18.50 15.51
C ALA A 17 6.44 -16.99 15.54
N GLY A 18 5.16 -16.59 15.50
CA GLY A 18 4.77 -15.18 15.59
C GLY A 18 5.17 -14.51 16.91
N ARG A 19 5.03 -15.19 18.05
CA ARG A 19 5.47 -14.66 19.36
C ARG A 19 6.99 -14.55 19.46
N LEU A 20 7.72 -15.60 19.07
CA LEU A 20 9.19 -15.59 19.10
C LEU A 20 9.76 -14.48 18.22
N MET A 21 9.25 -14.34 17.00
CA MET A 21 9.77 -13.36 16.04
C MET A 21 9.38 -11.93 16.38
N ARG A 22 8.22 -11.70 17.01
CA ARG A 22 7.88 -10.39 17.57
C ARG A 22 8.82 -9.99 18.70
N ALA A 23 9.26 -10.95 19.53
CA ALA A 23 10.24 -10.71 20.58
C ALA A 23 11.66 -10.41 20.04
N THR A 24 12.02 -10.97 18.88
CA THR A 24 13.33 -10.75 18.22
C THR A 24 13.29 -9.67 17.11
N ALA A 25 12.19 -8.91 17.03
CA ALA A 25 11.95 -7.91 15.99
C ALA A 25 13.03 -6.80 15.94
N ALA A 26 13.60 -6.45 17.10
CA ALA A 26 14.68 -5.48 17.20
C ALA A 26 15.98 -6.05 16.60
N GLY A 27 16.17 -5.86 15.29
CA GLY A 27 17.39 -6.24 14.58
C GLY A 27 17.23 -7.31 13.50
N SER A 28 16.01 -7.85 13.30
CA SER A 28 15.77 -8.80 12.22
C SER A 28 16.03 -8.16 10.84
N ALA A 29 16.96 -8.77 10.10
CA ALA A 29 17.26 -8.39 8.71
C ALA A 29 16.03 -8.52 7.79
N LEU A 30 15.08 -9.40 8.15
CA LEU A 30 13.83 -9.58 7.43
C LEU A 30 12.81 -8.48 7.76
N ALA A 31 12.66 -8.10 9.03
CA ALA A 31 11.78 -7.01 9.44
C ALA A 31 12.24 -5.68 8.81
N SER A 32 13.52 -5.34 8.98
CA SER A 32 14.11 -4.10 8.44
C SER A 32 14.07 -4.02 6.90
N ARG A 33 13.97 -5.16 6.21
CA ARG A 33 13.82 -5.20 4.74
C ARG A 33 12.44 -4.75 4.28
N PHE A 34 11.38 -5.15 4.99
CA PHE A 34 9.98 -5.06 4.51
C PHE A 34 9.09 -4.16 5.36
N VAL A 35 9.60 -3.61 6.46
CA VAL A 35 8.86 -2.82 7.45
C VAL A 35 9.65 -1.56 7.76
N GLY A 36 8.97 -0.41 7.82
CA GLY A 36 9.59 0.90 8.08
C GLY A 36 9.95 1.16 9.54
N GLY A 37 9.48 0.33 10.47
CA GLY A 37 9.71 0.46 11.90
C GLY A 37 8.56 -0.13 12.73
N ALA A 38 8.74 -0.21 14.04
CA ALA A 38 7.70 -0.66 14.96
C ALA A 38 6.70 0.46 15.32
N THR A 39 7.09 1.72 15.17
CA THR A 39 6.27 2.89 15.51
C THR A 39 6.10 3.84 14.32
N ALA A 40 5.06 4.68 14.38
CA ALA A 40 4.82 5.74 13.40
C ALA A 40 6.05 6.66 13.20
N GLY A 41 6.73 7.05 14.29
CA GLY A 41 7.92 7.89 14.21
C GLY A 41 9.10 7.22 13.52
N GLN A 42 9.33 5.92 13.77
CA GLN A 42 10.36 5.16 13.06
C GLN A 42 10.03 5.00 11.57
N ALA A 43 8.76 4.76 11.24
CA ALA A 43 8.30 4.69 9.87
C ALA A 43 8.48 6.01 9.12
N ALA A 44 8.14 7.14 9.74
CA ALA A 44 8.38 8.47 9.19
C ALA A 44 9.87 8.76 9.00
N ALA A 45 10.72 8.38 9.96
CA ALA A 45 12.18 8.49 9.80
C ALA A 45 12.71 7.64 8.63
N THR A 46 12.14 6.45 8.41
CA THR A 46 12.45 5.63 7.24
C THR A 46 12.00 6.28 5.94
N ALA A 47 10.79 6.85 5.91
CA ALA A 47 10.30 7.62 4.77
C ALA A 47 11.18 8.84 4.46
N ALA A 48 11.65 9.56 5.49
CA ALA A 48 12.54 10.70 5.33
C ALA A 48 13.88 10.28 4.69
N ARG A 49 14.50 9.20 5.16
CA ARG A 49 15.74 8.67 4.56
C ARG A 49 15.56 8.25 3.11
N LEU A 50 14.41 7.65 2.77
CA LEU A 50 14.08 7.26 1.38
C LEU A 50 13.94 8.48 0.47
N ARG A 51 13.26 9.53 0.96
CA ARG A 51 13.12 10.80 0.24
C ARG A 51 14.48 11.47 0.04
N GLU A 52 15.26 11.61 1.10
CA GLU A 52 16.55 12.29 1.08
C GLU A 52 17.56 11.60 0.15
N ARG A 53 17.72 10.27 0.28
CA ARG A 53 18.77 9.55 -0.43
C ARG A 53 18.42 9.20 -1.88
N HIS A 54 17.13 9.02 -2.16
CA HIS A 54 16.68 8.41 -3.43
C HIS A 54 15.52 9.16 -4.09
N GLY A 55 14.99 10.21 -3.47
CA GLY A 55 13.80 10.91 -3.95
C GLY A 55 12.53 10.04 -3.90
N ILE A 56 12.53 8.95 -3.12
CA ILE A 56 11.41 8.00 -3.04
C ILE A 56 10.38 8.50 -2.02
N ARG A 57 9.09 8.53 -2.40
CA ARG A 57 7.92 8.82 -1.53
C ARG A 57 7.54 7.58 -0.73
N ALA A 58 6.77 7.74 0.36
CA ALA A 58 6.23 6.61 1.10
C ALA A 58 4.70 6.73 1.28
N SER A 59 4.01 5.59 1.33
CA SER A 59 2.64 5.47 1.88
C SER A 59 2.74 4.64 3.15
N LEU A 60 2.45 5.20 4.32
CA LEU A 60 2.52 4.45 5.57
C LEU A 60 1.28 3.57 5.73
N PHE A 61 1.48 2.33 6.16
CA PHE A 61 0.40 1.39 6.44
C PHE A 61 0.63 0.72 7.80
N TYR A 62 -0.34 0.83 8.71
CA TYR A 62 -0.22 0.19 10.01
C TYR A 62 -0.55 -1.31 9.92
N LEU A 63 0.35 -2.15 10.42
CA LEU A 63 0.15 -3.59 10.57
C LEU A 63 -0.53 -3.87 11.91
N GLY A 64 -1.85 -4.03 11.87
CA GLY A 64 -2.66 -4.52 13.00
C GLY A 64 -3.01 -6.00 12.88
N GLU A 65 -3.51 -6.58 13.98
CA GLU A 65 -4.08 -7.94 13.99
C GLU A 65 -5.46 -7.98 13.30
N TYR A 66 -5.87 -9.15 12.78
CA TYR A 66 -7.13 -9.34 12.06
C TYR A 66 -8.36 -9.06 12.93
N VAL A 67 -9.38 -8.40 12.36
CA VAL A 67 -10.15 -7.39 13.09
C VAL A 67 -11.59 -7.82 13.35
N ALA A 68 -11.91 -8.03 14.64
CA ALA A 68 -13.27 -8.05 15.18
C ALA A 68 -13.36 -7.48 16.61
N ASP A 69 -12.30 -6.88 17.14
CA ASP A 69 -12.26 -6.30 18.49
C ASP A 69 -12.25 -4.75 18.40
N PRO A 70 -13.20 -4.03 19.04
CA PRO A 70 -13.20 -2.57 19.10
C PRO A 70 -11.89 -1.94 19.61
N ALA A 71 -11.18 -2.60 20.53
CA ALA A 71 -9.90 -2.09 21.04
C ALA A 71 -8.81 -2.10 19.96
N ILE A 72 -8.78 -3.16 19.13
CA ILE A 72 -7.83 -3.28 18.01
C ILE A 72 -8.14 -2.23 16.93
N ILE A 73 -9.43 -1.92 16.71
CA ILE A 73 -9.85 -0.86 15.78
C ILE A 73 -9.37 0.50 16.27
N GLU A 74 -9.63 0.85 17.53
CA GLU A 74 -9.17 2.13 18.09
C GLU A 74 -7.64 2.23 18.05
N GLN A 75 -6.92 1.15 18.33
CA GLN A 75 -5.47 1.11 18.19
C GLN A 75 -5.03 1.37 16.74
N THR A 76 -5.67 0.72 15.76
CA THR A 76 -5.38 0.90 14.32
C THR A 76 -5.61 2.33 13.86
N VAL A 77 -6.72 2.94 14.29
CA VAL A 77 -7.06 4.34 14.00
C VAL A 77 -6.06 5.27 14.67
N GLY A 78 -5.74 5.04 15.95
CA GLY A 78 -4.76 5.81 16.71
C GLY A 78 -3.36 5.79 16.10
N GLN A 79 -2.88 4.62 15.67
CA GLN A 79 -1.58 4.47 15.02
C GLN A 79 -1.54 5.11 13.63
N THR A 80 -2.62 5.01 12.87
CA THR A 80 -2.73 5.69 11.57
C THR A 80 -2.74 7.22 11.72
N VAL A 81 -3.48 7.75 12.71
CA VAL A 81 -3.44 9.18 13.05
C VAL A 81 -2.05 9.62 13.51
N ALA A 82 -1.35 8.79 14.31
CA ALA A 82 0.02 9.04 14.72
C ALA A 82 0.98 9.06 13.52
N ALA A 83 0.78 8.19 12.52
CA ALA A 83 1.55 8.20 11.28
C ALA A 83 1.34 9.49 10.49
N CYS A 84 0.10 9.98 10.38
CA CYS A 84 -0.18 11.27 9.75
C CYS A 84 0.62 12.41 10.41
N ARG A 85 0.58 12.49 11.74
CA ARG A 85 1.31 13.51 12.51
C ARG A 85 2.83 13.37 12.38
N ALA A 86 3.34 12.14 12.36
CA ALA A 86 4.77 11.88 12.22
C ALA A 86 5.31 12.27 10.84
N LEU A 87 4.54 12.03 9.78
CA LEU A 87 4.87 12.47 8.42
C LEU A 87 4.86 14.00 8.31
N GLU A 88 3.84 14.65 8.85
CA GLU A 88 3.72 16.12 8.90
C GLU A 88 4.91 16.74 9.64
N ALA A 89 5.23 16.24 10.84
CA ALA A 89 6.36 16.73 11.63
C ALA A 89 7.72 16.52 10.94
N ALA A 90 7.83 15.54 10.04
CA ALA A 90 9.01 15.28 9.23
C ALA A 90 9.05 16.10 7.92
N GLY A 91 8.03 16.93 7.64
CA GLY A 91 7.94 17.71 6.40
C GLY A 91 7.73 16.84 5.14
N LEU A 92 7.11 15.67 5.30
CA LEU A 92 6.83 14.73 4.21
C LEU A 92 5.36 14.81 3.78
N ASP A 93 5.05 14.28 2.59
CA ASP A 93 3.66 14.09 2.17
C ASP A 93 2.95 13.20 3.20
N VAL A 94 1.78 13.62 3.68
CA VAL A 94 0.93 12.80 4.55
C VAL A 94 0.12 11.85 3.67
N HIS A 95 0.75 10.71 3.39
CA HIS A 95 0.16 9.65 2.60
C HIS A 95 0.11 8.37 3.42
N VAL A 96 -1.10 7.90 3.70
CA VAL A 96 -1.35 6.67 4.45
C VAL A 96 -2.30 5.76 3.68
N SER A 97 -2.10 4.46 3.78
CA SER A 97 -3.05 3.46 3.28
C SER A 97 -3.85 2.91 4.46
N ILE A 98 -5.13 2.62 4.27
CA ILE A 98 -5.97 1.97 5.28
C ILE A 98 -6.87 0.90 4.64
N ASP A 99 -7.03 -0.22 5.32
CA ASP A 99 -8.05 -1.22 5.01
C ASP A 99 -9.36 -0.82 5.72
N PRO A 100 -10.48 -0.59 5.00
CA PRO A 100 -11.76 -0.23 5.60
C PRO A 100 -12.23 -1.19 6.70
N THR A 101 -12.03 -2.50 6.55
CA THR A 101 -12.41 -3.47 7.59
C THR A 101 -11.66 -3.22 8.90
N ALA A 102 -10.40 -2.79 8.83
CA ALA A 102 -9.55 -2.57 9.99
C ALA A 102 -9.85 -1.30 10.79
N ILE A 103 -10.61 -0.38 10.19
CA ILE A 103 -11.06 0.85 10.86
C ILE A 103 -12.52 0.78 11.33
N GLY A 104 -13.17 -0.39 11.23
CA GLY A 104 -14.47 -0.63 11.84
C GLY A 104 -15.59 -1.08 10.91
N TYR A 105 -15.38 -1.19 9.59
CA TYR A 105 -16.41 -1.72 8.68
C TYR A 105 -16.74 -3.20 8.93
N ALA A 106 -15.87 -3.94 9.62
CA ALA A 106 -16.19 -5.28 10.10
C ALA A 106 -17.26 -5.29 11.22
N HIS A 107 -17.48 -4.16 11.89
CA HIS A 107 -18.45 -4.00 12.99
C HIS A 107 -19.70 -3.26 12.57
N SER A 108 -19.54 -2.03 12.06
CA SER A 108 -20.65 -1.23 11.55
C SER A 108 -20.15 -0.19 10.57
N ASP A 109 -21.02 0.14 9.61
CA ASP A 109 -20.79 1.21 8.65
C ASP A 109 -20.56 2.56 9.34
N ALA A 110 -21.30 2.86 10.41
CA ALA A 110 -21.15 4.12 11.16
C ALA A 110 -19.74 4.24 11.77
N LEU A 111 -19.28 3.20 12.47
CA LEU A 111 -17.95 3.19 13.08
C LEU A 111 -16.84 3.33 12.02
N GLY A 112 -16.95 2.60 10.90
CA GLY A 112 -15.99 2.69 9.80
C GLY A 112 -15.91 4.09 9.19
N ARG A 113 -17.06 4.75 8.96
CA ARG A 113 -17.12 6.12 8.44
C ARG A 113 -16.52 7.14 9.41
N ASP A 114 -16.89 7.08 10.68
CA ASP A 114 -16.43 8.03 11.69
C ASP A 114 -14.92 7.95 11.89
N ASN A 115 -14.37 6.73 11.93
CA ASN A 115 -12.94 6.51 12.02
C ASN A 115 -12.18 6.95 10.76
N ALA A 116 -12.74 6.74 9.56
CA ALA A 116 -12.16 7.23 8.33
C ALA A 116 -12.10 8.77 8.30
N ARG A 117 -13.17 9.45 8.72
CA ARG A 117 -13.20 10.92 8.85
C ARG A 117 -12.16 11.42 9.84
N ARG A 118 -12.00 10.74 10.98
CA ARG A 118 -10.98 11.07 11.99
C ARG A 118 -9.56 10.98 11.41
N ILE A 119 -9.27 9.92 10.65
CA ILE A 119 -7.97 9.74 9.99
C ILE A 119 -7.75 10.80 8.90
N ALA A 120 -8.72 11.00 8.00
CA ALA A 120 -8.60 11.97 6.91
C ALA A 120 -8.53 13.42 7.42
N SER A 121 -9.19 13.74 8.53
CA SER A 121 -9.05 15.04 9.21
C SER A 121 -7.64 15.25 9.76
N ALA A 122 -6.98 14.19 10.24
CA ALA A 122 -5.58 14.27 10.67
C ALA A 122 -4.63 14.48 9.49
N ALA A 123 -4.96 13.96 8.30
CA ALA A 123 -4.19 14.18 7.08
C ALA A 123 -4.41 15.58 6.45
N ARG A 124 -5.53 16.25 6.75
CA ARG A 124 -5.95 17.53 6.13
C ARG A 124 -4.94 18.69 6.32
N ARG A 125 -4.21 18.74 7.44
CA ARG A 125 -3.33 19.88 7.79
C ARG A 125 -1.98 19.89 7.09
N ALA A 126 -1.57 18.77 6.49
CA ALA A 126 -0.29 18.66 5.80
C ALA A 126 -0.28 19.26 4.38
N ALA A 127 -1.40 19.87 3.95
CA ALA A 127 -1.60 20.38 2.61
C ALA A 127 -0.70 21.58 2.28
N GLY A 128 0.52 21.28 1.83
CA GLY A 128 1.48 22.27 1.33
C GLY A 128 1.88 22.08 -0.15
N GLY A 129 1.52 20.96 -0.80
CA GLY A 129 2.10 20.65 -2.14
C GLY A 129 1.42 19.57 -2.99
N GLY A 130 0.24 19.07 -2.62
CA GLY A 130 -0.65 18.35 -3.56
C GLY A 130 -0.49 16.82 -3.69
N ARG A 131 -0.06 16.10 -2.65
CA ARG A 131 0.05 14.61 -2.68
C ARG A 131 -0.29 13.93 -1.36
N ASP A 132 -1.04 14.60 -0.49
CA ASP A 132 -1.50 14.08 0.80
C ASP A 132 -2.81 13.32 0.59
N TRP A 133 -2.82 12.05 0.93
CA TRP A 133 -3.96 11.17 0.66
C TRP A 133 -4.10 10.12 1.74
N VAL A 134 -5.33 9.93 2.22
CA VAL A 134 -5.75 8.69 2.87
C VAL A 134 -6.25 7.76 1.79
N VAL A 135 -5.43 6.81 1.38
CA VAL A 135 -5.79 5.84 0.34
C VAL A 135 -6.54 4.67 0.97
N LEU A 136 -7.79 4.51 0.54
CA LEU A 136 -8.60 3.35 0.90
C LEU A 136 -8.12 2.14 0.08
N ASP A 137 -7.52 1.17 0.76
CA ASP A 137 -7.10 -0.08 0.14
C ASP A 137 -8.33 -0.92 -0.23
N MET A 138 -8.26 -1.58 -1.38
CA MET A 138 -9.35 -2.38 -1.91
C MET A 138 -9.14 -3.84 -1.55
N GLU A 139 -9.97 -4.31 -0.62
CA GLU A 139 -9.96 -5.66 -0.08
C GLU A 139 -10.75 -6.62 -1.00
N ASP A 140 -11.50 -7.56 -0.44
CA ASP A 140 -12.35 -8.46 -1.22
C ASP A 140 -13.64 -7.77 -1.71
N ASP A 141 -14.40 -8.49 -2.54
CA ASP A 141 -15.56 -7.93 -3.22
C ASP A 141 -16.69 -7.54 -2.25
N GLY A 142 -16.78 -8.18 -1.07
CA GLY A 142 -17.84 -7.95 -0.08
C GLY A 142 -17.82 -6.55 0.54
N ILE A 143 -16.69 -5.85 0.51
CA ILE A 143 -16.56 -4.48 1.05
C ILE A 143 -16.48 -3.41 -0.04
N ARG A 144 -16.31 -3.79 -1.31
CA ARG A 144 -16.03 -2.85 -2.41
C ARG A 144 -17.00 -1.67 -2.47
N GLU A 145 -18.31 -1.93 -2.47
CA GLU A 145 -19.32 -0.87 -2.59
C GLU A 145 -19.23 0.12 -1.42
N ARG A 146 -19.00 -0.40 -0.21
CA ARG A 146 -18.82 0.43 0.98
C ARG A 146 -17.54 1.26 0.88
N THR A 147 -16.46 0.69 0.38
CA THR A 147 -15.19 1.42 0.14
C THR A 147 -15.36 2.53 -0.91
N CYS A 148 -16.02 2.27 -2.03
CA CYS A 148 -16.28 3.28 -3.06
C CYS A 148 -17.29 4.36 -2.59
N ALA A 149 -18.26 4.01 -1.75
CA ALA A 149 -19.15 4.97 -1.11
C ALA A 149 -18.40 5.86 -0.11
N LEU A 150 -17.56 5.28 0.74
CA LEU A 150 -16.73 6.02 1.68
C LEU A 150 -15.79 7.01 0.98
N HIS A 151 -15.16 6.59 -0.12
CA HIS A 151 -14.31 7.46 -0.92
C HIS A 151 -15.06 8.72 -1.39
N ARG A 152 -16.28 8.54 -1.90
CA ARG A 152 -17.17 9.64 -2.30
C ARG A 152 -17.51 10.56 -1.13
N GLU A 153 -17.97 9.98 -0.02
CA GLU A 153 -18.34 10.74 1.19
C GLU A 153 -17.18 11.58 1.72
N LEU A 154 -15.95 11.05 1.76
CA LEU A 154 -14.79 11.81 2.21
C LEU A 154 -14.41 12.94 1.24
N LEU A 155 -14.55 12.74 -0.07
CA LEU A 155 -14.32 13.81 -1.05
C LEU A 155 -15.38 14.91 -0.96
N ASP A 156 -16.65 14.54 -0.77
CA ASP A 156 -17.75 15.48 -0.56
C ASP A 156 -17.56 16.30 0.74
N ASP A 157 -16.99 15.69 1.79
CA ASP A 157 -16.59 16.34 3.04
C ASP A 157 -15.32 17.24 2.89
N GLY A 158 -14.73 17.31 1.70
CA GLY A 158 -13.50 18.08 1.42
C GLY A 158 -12.25 17.51 2.08
N LEU A 159 -12.23 16.21 2.37
CA LEU A 159 -11.13 15.51 3.02
C LEU A 159 -10.22 14.82 1.98
N PRO A 160 -8.90 14.68 2.26
CA PRO A 160 -7.98 14.03 1.34
C PRO A 160 -8.20 12.52 1.31
N ALA A 161 -8.93 12.04 0.31
CA ALA A 161 -9.22 10.62 0.12
C ALA A 161 -8.74 10.12 -1.25
N GLY A 162 -8.02 9.01 -1.25
CA GLY A 162 -7.68 8.25 -2.44
C GLY A 162 -8.33 6.87 -2.40
N LEU A 163 -8.30 6.16 -3.54
CA LEU A 163 -8.92 4.85 -3.68
C LEU A 163 -7.98 3.86 -4.36
N THR A 164 -8.01 2.59 -3.97
CA THR A 164 -7.39 1.51 -4.74
C THR A 164 -8.45 0.83 -5.62
N LEU A 165 -8.13 0.52 -6.88
CA LEU A 165 -8.95 -0.35 -7.74
C LEU A 165 -8.14 -1.51 -8.31
N GLN A 166 -8.83 -2.60 -8.62
CA GLN A 166 -8.23 -3.87 -9.02
C GLN A 166 -8.50 -4.14 -10.51
N ALA A 167 -7.47 -4.09 -11.36
CA ALA A 167 -7.57 -4.30 -12.80
C ALA A 167 -8.16 -5.66 -13.20
N ARG A 168 -8.06 -6.68 -12.34
CA ARG A 168 -8.67 -7.99 -12.61
C ARG A 168 -10.19 -7.98 -12.69
N ARG A 169 -10.88 -7.00 -12.09
CA ARG A 169 -12.34 -6.97 -11.99
C ARG A 169 -12.96 -6.41 -13.25
N LEU A 170 -13.99 -7.08 -13.76
CA LEU A 170 -14.74 -6.65 -14.95
C LEU A 170 -15.33 -5.24 -14.79
N ARG A 171 -15.74 -4.88 -13.57
CA ARG A 171 -16.38 -3.60 -13.23
C ARG A 171 -15.40 -2.44 -12.95
N THR A 172 -14.09 -2.65 -13.07
CA THR A 172 -13.12 -1.57 -12.77
C THR A 172 -13.19 -0.42 -13.77
N LEU A 173 -13.47 -0.68 -15.04
CA LEU A 173 -13.60 0.42 -16.03
C LEU A 173 -14.79 1.34 -15.72
N PRO A 174 -16.01 0.84 -15.44
CA PRO A 174 -17.12 1.68 -14.97
C PRO A 174 -16.79 2.50 -13.72
N ASP A 175 -16.18 1.89 -12.70
CA ASP A 175 -15.85 2.60 -11.45
C ASP A 175 -14.81 3.72 -11.68
N LEU A 176 -13.93 3.57 -12.69
CA LEU A 176 -12.96 4.62 -13.05
C LEU A 176 -13.61 5.84 -13.68
N GLU A 177 -14.70 5.69 -14.43
CA GLU A 177 -15.32 6.80 -15.15
C GLU A 177 -15.67 7.96 -14.21
N TRP A 178 -16.25 7.65 -13.05
CA TRP A 178 -16.54 8.66 -12.03
C TRP A 178 -15.26 9.20 -11.38
N ALA A 179 -14.34 8.31 -10.99
CA ALA A 179 -13.15 8.68 -10.22
C ALA A 179 -12.20 9.61 -10.97
N VAL A 180 -12.01 9.42 -12.29
CA VAL A 180 -11.11 10.28 -13.08
C VAL A 180 -11.63 11.70 -13.27
N ARG A 181 -12.89 11.98 -12.92
CA ARG A 181 -13.45 13.34 -12.95
C ARG A 181 -13.28 14.08 -11.62
N GLN A 182 -12.64 13.44 -10.63
CA GLN A 182 -12.42 14.01 -9.31
C GLN A 182 -10.96 14.38 -9.11
N ARG A 183 -10.72 15.38 -8.25
CA ARG A 183 -9.40 15.67 -7.71
C ARG A 183 -9.06 14.67 -6.61
N THR A 184 -8.65 13.46 -7.00
CA THR A 184 -8.33 12.34 -6.10
C THR A 184 -7.07 11.62 -6.55
N SER A 185 -6.41 10.93 -5.61
CA SER A 185 -5.45 9.87 -5.96
C SER A 185 -6.16 8.55 -6.19
N LEU A 186 -5.71 7.79 -7.20
CA LEU A 186 -6.20 6.42 -7.39
C LEU A 186 -5.05 5.47 -7.70
N ARG A 187 -4.95 4.43 -6.88
CA ARG A 187 -4.00 3.33 -7.04
C ARG A 187 -4.61 2.19 -7.84
N LEU A 188 -4.07 1.92 -9.03
CA LEU A 188 -4.41 0.76 -9.82
C LEU A 188 -3.47 -0.41 -9.51
N VAL A 189 -4.03 -1.54 -9.08
CA VAL A 189 -3.28 -2.79 -8.83
C VAL A 189 -3.84 -3.93 -9.69
N LYS A 190 -3.09 -5.03 -9.86
CA LYS A 190 -3.65 -6.24 -10.51
C LYS A 190 -4.80 -6.85 -9.70
N GLY A 191 -4.71 -6.80 -8.37
CA GLY A 191 -5.71 -7.30 -7.42
C GLY A 191 -5.33 -8.64 -6.79
N ALA A 192 -5.40 -8.71 -5.46
CA ALA A 192 -4.91 -9.85 -4.67
C ALA A 192 -5.98 -10.93 -4.39
N PHE A 193 -7.26 -10.63 -4.60
CA PHE A 193 -8.39 -11.50 -4.21
C PHE A 193 -9.14 -12.05 -5.43
N PRO A 194 -8.84 -13.27 -5.91
CA PRO A 194 -9.52 -13.84 -7.08
C PRO A 194 -10.99 -14.18 -6.81
N VAL A 195 -11.89 -13.75 -7.71
CA VAL A 195 -13.30 -14.19 -7.74
C VAL A 195 -13.67 -14.48 -9.19
N ARG A 196 -13.67 -15.76 -9.57
CA ARG A 196 -13.72 -16.20 -10.98
C ARG A 196 -14.92 -15.63 -11.78
N ALA A 197 -16.07 -15.45 -11.15
CA ALA A 197 -17.27 -14.92 -11.81
C ALA A 197 -17.18 -13.41 -12.11
N LEU A 198 -16.34 -12.69 -11.36
CA LEU A 198 -16.22 -11.22 -11.43
C LEU A 198 -14.91 -10.77 -12.09
N ASP A 199 -14.06 -11.73 -12.48
CA ASP A 199 -12.70 -11.51 -12.95
C ASP A 199 -12.55 -11.70 -14.45
N HIS A 200 -11.67 -10.90 -15.04
CA HIS A 200 -11.01 -11.22 -16.29
C HIS A 200 -10.28 -12.57 -16.19
N ARG A 201 -10.37 -13.38 -17.26
CA ARG A 201 -9.83 -14.74 -17.28
C ARG A 201 -8.38 -14.75 -17.75
N GLY A 202 -7.50 -15.22 -16.87
CA GLY A 202 -6.09 -15.44 -17.18
C GLY A 202 -5.24 -14.17 -17.13
N ARG A 203 -3.92 -14.37 -17.02
CA ARG A 203 -2.96 -13.28 -16.79
C ARG A 203 -2.93 -12.27 -17.93
N ALA A 204 -2.94 -12.72 -19.18
CA ALA A 204 -2.89 -11.84 -20.34
C ALA A 204 -4.07 -10.86 -20.38
N ARG A 205 -5.30 -11.33 -20.11
CA ARG A 205 -6.48 -10.45 -20.09
C ARG A 205 -6.44 -9.47 -18.91
N ILE A 206 -5.94 -9.89 -17.75
CA ILE A 206 -5.76 -8.99 -16.58
C ILE A 206 -4.73 -7.90 -16.89
N ASP A 207 -3.61 -8.25 -17.54
CA ASP A 207 -2.59 -7.27 -17.93
C ASP A 207 -3.13 -6.30 -19.00
N ALA A 208 -3.94 -6.79 -19.96
CA ALA A 208 -4.66 -5.93 -20.89
C ALA A 208 -5.67 -5.00 -20.20
N ALA A 209 -6.46 -5.53 -19.25
CA ALA A 209 -7.42 -4.75 -18.47
C ALA A 209 -6.72 -3.67 -17.61
N TYR A 210 -5.51 -3.95 -17.12
CA TYR A 210 -4.69 -2.97 -16.42
C TYR A 210 -4.32 -1.81 -17.35
N LEU A 211 -3.89 -2.10 -18.59
CA LEU A 211 -3.54 -1.06 -19.56
C LEU A 211 -4.77 -0.28 -20.06
N GLU A 212 -5.91 -0.95 -20.24
CA GLU A 212 -7.20 -0.30 -20.54
C GLU A 212 -7.59 0.69 -19.44
N ALA A 213 -7.51 0.27 -18.17
CA ALA A 213 -7.76 1.13 -17.02
C ALA A 213 -6.75 2.29 -16.93
N ALA A 214 -5.46 2.03 -17.17
CA ALA A 214 -4.42 3.05 -17.16
C ALA A 214 -4.64 4.10 -18.25
N ALA A 215 -5.15 3.72 -19.43
CA ALA A 215 -5.47 4.67 -20.50
C ALA A 215 -6.60 5.63 -20.09
N ILE A 216 -7.59 5.16 -19.32
CA ILE A 216 -8.64 6.02 -18.76
C ILE A 216 -8.04 6.98 -17.71
N MET A 217 -7.18 6.46 -16.82
CA MET A 217 -6.50 7.24 -15.78
C MET A 217 -5.54 8.30 -16.35
N LEU A 218 -4.97 8.07 -17.54
CA LEU A 218 -4.10 8.99 -18.27
C LEU A 218 -4.84 9.78 -19.35
N SER A 219 -6.16 9.94 -19.21
CA SER A 219 -6.96 10.74 -20.14
C SER A 219 -6.76 12.25 -19.92
N PRO A 220 -6.99 13.09 -20.94
CA PRO A 220 -7.01 14.55 -20.77
C PRO A 220 -7.99 15.01 -19.69
N GLN A 221 -9.14 14.32 -19.56
CA GLN A 221 -10.15 14.59 -18.54
C GLN A 221 -9.62 14.35 -17.13
N ALA A 222 -8.89 13.24 -16.91
CA ALA A 222 -8.23 12.95 -15.65
C ALA A 222 -7.25 14.07 -15.27
N ARG A 223 -6.40 14.48 -16.23
CA ARG A 223 -5.43 15.54 -16.02
C ARG A 223 -6.11 16.87 -15.63
N ALA A 224 -7.14 17.26 -16.37
CA ALA A 224 -7.88 18.49 -16.12
C ALA A 224 -8.59 18.52 -14.75
N ALA A 225 -9.04 17.36 -14.26
CA ALA A 225 -9.66 17.23 -12.94
C ALA A 225 -8.65 17.31 -11.77
N GLY A 226 -7.35 17.29 -12.05
CA GLY A 226 -6.31 17.16 -11.02
C GLY A 226 -6.28 15.77 -10.38
N PHE A 227 -6.74 14.75 -11.11
CA PHE A 227 -6.61 13.36 -10.72
C PHE A 227 -5.14 12.95 -10.68
N LEU A 228 -4.74 12.19 -9.66
CA LEU A 228 -3.39 11.65 -9.52
C LEU A 228 -3.38 10.14 -9.82
N PRO A 229 -2.90 9.71 -11.00
CA PRO A 229 -2.76 8.30 -11.32
C PRO A 229 -1.62 7.67 -10.52
N VAL A 230 -1.88 6.53 -9.87
CA VAL A 230 -0.86 5.74 -9.17
C VAL A 230 -0.87 4.30 -9.70
N PHE A 231 0.24 3.83 -10.26
CA PHE A 231 0.37 2.49 -10.81
C PHE A 231 1.11 1.55 -9.86
N GLY A 232 0.34 0.78 -9.08
CA GLY A 232 0.85 -0.22 -8.13
C GLY A 232 1.28 -1.51 -8.83
N THR A 233 2.56 -1.62 -9.20
CA THR A 233 3.11 -2.81 -9.89
C THR A 233 4.62 -2.97 -9.73
N HIS A 234 5.08 -4.22 -9.64
CA HIS A 234 6.51 -4.59 -9.68
C HIS A 234 6.94 -5.21 -11.02
N ASP A 235 6.02 -5.26 -11.97
CA ASP A 235 6.18 -5.82 -13.31
C ASP A 235 6.79 -4.74 -14.22
N ASP A 236 8.06 -4.89 -14.54
CA ASP A 236 8.85 -3.94 -15.34
C ASP A 236 8.38 -3.86 -16.79
N ARG A 237 7.88 -4.96 -17.37
CA ARG A 237 7.24 -4.96 -18.69
C ARG A 237 5.98 -4.10 -18.69
N LEU A 238 5.13 -4.28 -17.68
CA LEU A 238 3.93 -3.44 -17.53
C LEU A 238 4.30 -1.98 -17.27
N ALA A 239 5.30 -1.72 -16.42
CA ALA A 239 5.80 -0.36 -16.17
C ALA A 239 6.29 0.32 -17.45
N GLY A 240 7.05 -0.39 -18.30
CA GLY A 240 7.49 0.13 -19.60
C GLY A 240 6.33 0.48 -20.54
N ALA A 241 5.29 -0.35 -20.57
CA ALA A 241 4.07 -0.05 -21.35
C ALA A 241 3.33 1.18 -20.81
N LEU A 242 3.25 1.35 -19.49
CA LEU A 242 2.65 2.52 -18.85
C LEU A 242 3.43 3.80 -19.16
N MET A 243 4.76 3.75 -19.17
CA MET A 243 5.60 4.88 -19.55
C MET A 243 5.37 5.29 -21.01
N ALA A 244 5.30 4.31 -21.92
CA ALA A 244 5.02 4.56 -23.32
C ALA A 244 3.64 5.20 -23.53
N LEU A 245 2.62 4.67 -22.85
CA LEU A 245 1.26 5.20 -22.85
C LEU A 245 1.20 6.62 -22.28
N ALA A 246 1.83 6.88 -21.13
CA ALA A 246 1.88 8.21 -20.52
C ALA A 246 2.51 9.23 -21.48
N ARG A 247 3.64 8.88 -22.12
CA ARG A 247 4.29 9.72 -23.13
C ARG A 247 3.40 9.98 -24.34
N GLU A 248 2.73 8.96 -24.86
CA GLU A 248 1.76 9.10 -25.96
C GLU A 248 0.61 10.05 -25.59
N ARG A 249 0.15 10.01 -24.34
CA ARG A 249 -0.92 10.85 -23.82
C ARG A 249 -0.44 12.22 -23.30
N GLY A 250 0.85 12.53 -23.42
CA GLY A 250 1.43 13.81 -23.02
C GLY A 250 1.55 14.03 -21.51
N TRP A 251 1.56 12.96 -20.70
CA TRP A 251 1.82 13.03 -19.26
C TRP A 251 3.31 13.00 -18.96
N ALA A 252 3.77 13.98 -18.18
CA ALA A 252 5.15 14.04 -17.73
C ALA A 252 5.42 13.02 -16.60
N PRO A 253 6.68 12.58 -16.41
CA PRO A 253 7.06 11.59 -15.39
C PRO A 253 6.69 11.96 -13.94
N ASP A 254 6.48 13.25 -13.67
CA ASP A 254 6.10 13.77 -12.36
C ASP A 254 4.58 13.95 -12.18
N GLU A 255 3.77 13.80 -13.23
CA GLU A 255 2.31 13.96 -13.14
C GLU A 255 1.57 12.69 -12.68
N PHE A 256 2.24 11.55 -12.66
CA PHE A 256 1.72 10.29 -12.14
C PHE A 256 2.78 9.60 -11.27
N GLU A 257 2.39 8.58 -10.51
CA GLU A 257 3.33 7.82 -9.67
C GLU A 257 3.34 6.33 -10.03
N PHE A 258 4.51 5.72 -9.97
CA PHE A 258 4.59 4.28 -9.72
C PHE A 258 4.52 4.04 -8.21
N GLU A 259 3.90 2.94 -7.81
CA GLU A 259 3.95 2.49 -6.43
C GLU A 259 4.39 1.03 -6.31
N MET A 260 5.29 0.77 -5.36
CA MET A 260 5.86 -0.54 -5.12
C MET A 260 5.89 -0.85 -3.62
N LEU A 261 5.75 -2.11 -3.25
CA LEU A 261 5.99 -2.53 -1.86
C LEU A 261 7.42 -2.22 -1.42
N TYR A 262 7.56 -1.67 -0.21
CA TYR A 262 8.85 -1.41 0.41
C TYR A 262 9.69 -2.68 0.43
N GLY A 263 10.93 -2.52 -0.02
CA GLY A 263 11.91 -3.58 -0.10
C GLY A 263 11.68 -4.68 -1.14
N VAL A 264 10.77 -4.49 -2.09
CA VAL A 264 10.57 -5.41 -3.22
C VAL A 264 11.08 -4.78 -4.51
N ARG A 265 11.98 -5.46 -5.23
CA ARG A 265 12.61 -4.96 -6.47
C ARG A 265 13.25 -3.57 -6.29
N THR A 266 14.09 -3.41 -5.26
CA THR A 266 14.77 -2.13 -4.98
C THR A 266 15.67 -1.66 -6.12
N ASP A 267 16.22 -2.59 -6.89
CA ASP A 267 16.87 -2.33 -8.19
C ASP A 267 15.98 -1.50 -9.11
N TRP A 268 14.72 -1.93 -9.27
CA TRP A 268 13.76 -1.27 -10.14
C TRP A 268 13.22 0.03 -9.54
N GLN A 269 13.05 0.08 -8.22
CA GLN A 269 12.68 1.32 -7.52
C GLN A 269 13.69 2.44 -7.81
N LEU A 270 14.99 2.15 -7.71
CA LEU A 270 16.05 3.11 -7.99
C LEU A 270 16.12 3.45 -9.49
N ALA A 271 15.94 2.48 -10.38
CA ALA A 271 15.91 2.71 -11.82
C ALA A 271 14.77 3.67 -12.23
N LEU A 272 13.56 3.50 -11.69
CA LEU A 272 12.43 4.39 -11.94
C LEU A 272 12.74 5.84 -11.56
N ARG A 273 13.36 6.04 -10.39
CA ARG A 273 13.80 7.36 -9.93
C ARG A 273 14.90 7.95 -10.80
N ALA A 274 15.88 7.15 -11.22
CA ALA A 274 16.95 7.58 -12.12
C ALA A 274 16.41 8.00 -13.50
N MET A 275 15.29 7.40 -13.95
CA MET A 275 14.57 7.81 -15.16
C MET A 275 13.65 9.04 -14.96
N GLY A 276 13.60 9.62 -13.76
CA GLY A 276 12.82 10.83 -13.46
C GLY A 276 11.37 10.59 -13.03
N TYR A 277 10.88 9.35 -12.98
CA TYR A 277 9.49 9.07 -12.58
C TYR A 277 9.27 9.23 -11.08
N ASN A 278 8.11 9.77 -10.68
CA ASN A 278 7.70 9.69 -9.28
C ASN A 278 7.49 8.23 -8.86
N LEU A 279 8.07 7.90 -7.71
CA LEU A 279 7.94 6.58 -7.10
C LEU A 279 7.56 6.74 -5.64
N ARG A 280 6.53 6.01 -5.24
CA ARG A 280 6.14 5.80 -3.85
C ARG A 280 6.36 4.36 -3.44
N VAL A 281 6.81 4.15 -2.21
CA VAL A 281 6.83 2.82 -1.60
C VAL A 281 5.69 2.67 -0.60
N TYR A 282 4.94 1.58 -0.72
CA TYR A 282 4.02 1.15 0.33
C TYR A 282 4.87 0.64 1.50
N LEU A 283 4.86 1.36 2.62
CA LEU A 283 5.75 1.21 3.77
C LEU A 283 4.96 0.76 5.00
N PRO A 284 4.85 -0.55 5.24
CA PRO A 284 4.22 -1.08 6.44
C PRO A 284 5.00 -0.71 7.70
N PHE A 285 4.33 -0.52 8.82
CA PHE A 285 4.95 -0.32 10.13
C PHE A 285 4.08 -0.95 11.23
N GLY A 286 4.68 -1.23 12.39
CA GLY A 286 3.99 -1.85 13.52
C GLY A 286 4.68 -3.10 14.05
N ALA A 287 4.25 -3.54 15.24
CA ALA A 287 4.83 -4.70 15.92
C ALA A 287 4.43 -6.04 15.26
N ASP A 288 3.28 -6.12 14.59
CA ASP A 288 2.76 -7.35 13.98
C ASP A 288 3.30 -7.60 12.56
N TRP A 289 4.60 -7.41 12.39
CA TRP A 289 5.25 -7.49 11.09
C TRP A 289 5.42 -8.91 10.54
N TRP A 290 5.42 -9.93 11.41
CA TRP A 290 5.78 -11.31 11.04
C TRP A 290 4.88 -11.91 9.95
N PRO A 291 3.53 -11.90 10.08
CA PRO A 291 2.66 -12.47 9.05
C PRO A 291 2.84 -11.77 7.69
N TYR A 292 3.04 -10.45 7.72
CA TYR A 292 3.27 -9.66 6.53
C TYR A 292 4.60 -10.03 5.85
N ALA A 293 5.71 -10.05 6.60
CA ALA A 293 7.04 -10.32 6.07
C ALA A 293 7.15 -11.75 5.51
N ILE A 294 6.58 -12.74 6.19
CA ILE A 294 6.58 -14.12 5.70
C ILE A 294 5.80 -14.26 4.39
N ARG A 295 4.65 -13.60 4.26
CA ARG A 295 3.90 -13.58 2.99
C ARG A 295 4.74 -13.03 1.84
N ARG A 296 5.50 -11.95 2.09
CA ARG A 296 6.41 -11.34 1.09
C ARG A 296 7.56 -12.27 0.69
N VAL A 297 8.09 -13.06 1.62
CA VAL A 297 9.09 -14.09 1.28
C VAL A 297 8.47 -15.20 0.45
N GLY A 298 7.29 -15.71 0.86
CA GLY A 298 6.58 -16.76 0.13
C GLY A 298 6.26 -16.42 -1.32
N GLU A 299 6.00 -15.13 -1.60
CA GLU A 299 5.77 -14.62 -2.96
C GLU A 299 7.03 -14.58 -3.84
N HIS A 300 8.23 -14.55 -3.25
CA HIS A 300 9.50 -14.41 -3.96
C HIS A 300 10.61 -15.28 -3.34
N PRO A 301 10.85 -16.50 -3.85
CA PRO A 301 11.80 -17.46 -3.28
C PRO A 301 13.23 -16.94 -3.09
N ARG A 302 13.67 -15.96 -3.89
CA ARG A 302 14.96 -15.28 -3.72
C ARG A 302 15.14 -14.60 -2.36
N ASN A 303 14.04 -14.28 -1.67
CA ASN A 303 14.05 -13.69 -0.34
C ASN A 303 14.19 -14.76 0.77
N ALA A 304 14.25 -16.05 0.44
CA ALA A 304 14.40 -17.14 1.42
C ALA A 304 15.67 -17.03 2.27
N TRP A 305 16.76 -16.48 1.71
CA TRP A 305 17.99 -16.23 2.46
C TRP A 305 17.77 -15.24 3.62
N LEU A 306 16.83 -14.29 3.50
CA LEU A 306 16.50 -13.36 4.59
C LEU A 306 15.81 -14.08 5.76
N LEU A 307 15.04 -15.14 5.48
CA LEU A 307 14.54 -16.04 6.54
C LEU A 307 15.71 -16.74 7.22
N ALA A 308 16.61 -17.35 6.45
CA ALA A 308 17.77 -18.05 6.99
C ALA A 308 18.66 -17.13 7.85
N ARG A 309 18.93 -15.89 7.41
CA ARG A 309 19.67 -14.91 8.20
C ARG A 309 18.95 -14.48 9.47
N SER A 310 17.63 -14.33 9.43
CA SER A 310 16.86 -13.93 10.62
C SER A 310 16.81 -15.05 11.65
N LEU A 311 16.79 -16.31 11.21
CA LEU A 311 16.89 -17.49 12.08
C LEU A 311 18.33 -17.72 12.60
N ASN A 312 19.35 -17.34 11.84
CA ASN A 312 20.76 -17.51 12.22
C ASN A 312 21.31 -16.36 13.08
N SER A 313 20.78 -15.13 12.97
CA SER A 313 21.11 -14.04 13.90
C SER A 313 20.68 -14.34 15.34
N ASP A 314 19.75 -15.28 15.52
CA ASP A 314 19.31 -15.77 16.83
C ASP A 314 20.32 -16.76 17.46
N GLY A 315 21.28 -17.28 16.67
CA GLY A 315 22.33 -18.19 17.16
C GLY A 315 23.52 -17.49 17.82
N TYR A 316 23.73 -16.20 17.57
CA TYR A 316 24.87 -15.45 18.12
C TYR A 316 24.59 -14.82 19.49
N ALA A 317 23.32 -14.68 19.89
CA ALA A 317 22.92 -14.14 21.19
C ALA A 317 22.77 -15.22 22.28
N ALA A 318 22.76 -16.51 21.92
CA ALA A 318 22.62 -17.64 22.85
C ALA A 318 23.96 -18.29 23.27
N GLY A 319 25.10 -17.71 22.91
CA GLY A 319 26.43 -18.31 23.07
C GLY A 319 27.44 -17.51 23.91
N GLN A 320 27.01 -16.48 24.66
CA GLN A 320 27.85 -15.80 25.65
C GLN A 320 27.06 -15.62 26.94
N GLY A 321 26.92 -16.72 27.67
CA GLY A 321 26.75 -16.75 29.12
C GLY A 321 28.02 -17.35 29.73
#